data_AF-A0A929IW97-F1
#
_entry.id   AF-A0A929IW97-F1
#
_cell.length_a   1.000
_cell.length_b   1.000
_cell.length_c   1.000
_cell.angle_alpha   90.00
_cell.angle_beta   90.00
_cell.angle_gamma   90.00
#
_symmetry.space_group_name_H-M   'P 1'
#
loop_
_entity.id
_entity.type
_entity.pdbx_description
1 polymer ?
#
loop_
_entity_poly.entity_id
_entity_poly.type
_entity_poly.pdbx_seq_one_letter_code
_entity_poly.pdbx_strand_id
1 'polypeptide(L)'
;MMKWSSNNKACKTVWSALMALDQIDEDQSFKSTGQMKISELRFFPKDETQAVIDVRAKSLALQMDKIFRMIRGASYQEGVSRVIAVTKITDILKVQEQLVADLADKTDDKYLFFREGEL
;
A
#
# COMPACT_ATOMS: atom_id res chain seq x y z
N MET A 1 10.98 10.32 1.85
CA MET A 1 10.98 8.99 1.22
C MET A 1 11.74 8.04 2.11
N MET A 2 10.99 7.19 2.80
CA MET A 2 11.52 6.10 3.60
C MET A 2 12.30 5.09 2.74
N LYS A 3 13.35 4.52 3.32
CA LYS A 3 14.09 3.40 2.71
C LYS A 3 13.25 2.12 2.79
N TRP A 4 12.94 1.50 1.65
CA TRP A 4 12.31 0.18 1.61
C TRP A 4 13.13 -0.84 2.40
N SER A 5 12.57 -1.36 3.49
CA SER A 5 13.32 -2.12 4.48
C SER A 5 12.43 -3.14 5.17
N SER A 6 12.96 -4.36 5.35
CA SER A 6 12.32 -5.40 6.16
C SER A 6 12.42 -5.11 7.67
N ASN A 7 12.92 -3.95 8.08
CA ASN A 7 12.80 -3.48 9.46
C ASN A 7 11.64 -2.50 9.63
N ASN A 8 11.15 -1.88 8.55
CA ASN A 8 9.96 -1.03 8.61
C ASN A 8 8.68 -1.88 8.45
N LYS A 9 7.68 -1.62 9.30
CA LYS A 9 6.46 -2.42 9.34
C LYS A 9 5.48 -2.05 8.24
N ALA A 10 5.40 -0.78 7.84
CA ALA A 10 4.60 -0.40 6.68
C ALA A 10 5.09 -1.12 5.42
N CYS A 11 6.40 -1.22 5.18
CA CYS A 11 6.95 -2.00 4.06
C CYS A 11 6.46 -3.46 4.07
N LYS A 12 6.63 -4.18 5.19
CA LYS A 12 6.18 -5.58 5.29
C LYS A 12 4.67 -5.71 5.12
N THR A 13 3.94 -4.77 5.69
CA THR A 13 2.48 -4.80 5.69
C THR A 13 1.95 -4.55 4.30
N VAL A 14 2.49 -3.57 3.57
CA VAL A 14 2.20 -3.34 2.16
C VAL A 14 2.54 -4.57 1.33
N TRP A 15 3.76 -5.11 1.43
CA TRP A 15 4.15 -6.29 0.66
C TRP A 15 3.23 -7.49 0.92
N SER A 16 2.99 -7.84 2.19
CA SER A 16 2.13 -8.97 2.52
C SER A 16 0.66 -8.73 2.16
N ALA A 17 0.17 -7.49 2.18
CA ALA A 17 -1.17 -7.14 1.74
C ALA A 17 -1.29 -7.27 0.22
N LEU A 18 -0.29 -6.83 -0.54
CA LEU A 18 -0.26 -7.01 -2.00
C LEU A 18 -0.23 -8.49 -2.38
N MET A 19 0.53 -9.32 -1.68
CA MET A 19 0.48 -10.78 -1.86
C MET A 19 -0.90 -11.35 -1.53
N ALA A 20 -1.48 -10.98 -0.38
CA ALA A 20 -2.79 -11.48 0.03
C ALA A 20 -3.95 -11.05 -0.90
N LEU A 21 -3.75 -9.97 -1.66
CA LEU A 21 -4.68 -9.46 -2.65
C LEU A 21 -4.31 -9.85 -4.09
N ASP A 22 -3.37 -10.78 -4.26
CA ASP A 22 -2.90 -11.30 -5.55
C ASP A 22 -2.44 -10.19 -6.51
N GLN A 23 -1.95 -9.06 -5.99
CA GLN A 23 -1.44 -7.94 -6.80
C GLN A 23 -0.02 -8.19 -7.31
N ILE A 24 0.70 -9.11 -6.68
CA ILE A 24 2.05 -9.53 -7.03
C ILE A 24 2.12 -11.06 -7.01
N ASP A 25 3.04 -11.62 -7.79
CA ASP A 25 3.20 -13.07 -7.88
C ASP A 25 3.67 -13.68 -6.55
N GLU A 26 3.34 -14.95 -6.32
CA GLU A 26 3.70 -15.66 -5.07
C GLU A 26 5.21 -15.80 -4.86
N ASP A 27 5.99 -15.81 -5.95
CA ASP A 27 7.46 -15.83 -5.94
C ASP A 27 8.09 -14.43 -5.89
N GLN A 28 7.27 -13.37 -5.91
CA GLN A 28 7.76 -11.99 -5.89
C GLN A 28 8.42 -11.66 -4.54
N SER A 29 9.74 -11.48 -4.58
CA SER A 29 10.52 -11.23 -3.37
C SER A 29 10.18 -9.86 -2.73
N PHE A 30 10.24 -9.79 -1.40
CA PHE A 30 10.13 -8.53 -0.67
C PHE A 30 11.14 -7.49 -1.19
N LYS A 31 12.39 -7.89 -1.46
CA LYS A 31 13.46 -6.98 -1.86
C LYS A 31 13.18 -6.31 -3.21
N SER A 32 12.69 -7.05 -4.19
CA SER A 32 12.37 -6.53 -5.52
C SER A 32 11.04 -5.78 -5.55
N THR A 33 10.08 -6.15 -4.71
CA THR A 33 8.74 -5.52 -4.70
C THR A 33 8.82 -4.01 -4.49
N GLY A 34 9.69 -3.52 -3.60
CA GLY A 34 9.81 -2.08 -3.35
C GLY A 34 10.22 -1.24 -4.56
N GLN A 35 10.77 -1.87 -5.62
CA GLN A 35 11.16 -1.21 -6.87
C GLN A 35 10.14 -1.43 -8.00
N MET A 36 9.09 -2.21 -7.76
CA MET A 36 8.03 -2.38 -8.74
C MET A 36 7.22 -1.10 -8.84
N LYS A 37 6.86 -0.74 -10.08
CA LYS A 37 5.91 0.34 -10.34
C LYS A 37 4.49 -0.12 -10.00
N ILE A 38 3.61 0.82 -9.65
CA ILE A 38 2.19 0.50 -9.46
C ILE A 38 1.57 -0.11 -10.73
N SER A 39 2.00 0.34 -11.91
CA SER A 39 1.58 -0.22 -13.21
C SER A 39 2.07 -1.65 -13.50
N GLU A 40 2.88 -2.23 -12.61
CA GLU A 40 3.34 -3.62 -12.68
C GLU A 40 2.58 -4.52 -11.73
N LEU A 41 1.65 -3.97 -10.92
CA LEU A 41 0.73 -4.79 -10.14
C LEU A 41 -0.22 -5.51 -11.10
N ARG A 42 -0.49 -6.79 -10.82
CA ARG A 42 -1.25 -7.71 -11.68
C ARG A 42 -2.56 -7.12 -12.20
N PHE A 43 -3.27 -6.37 -11.36
CA PHE A 43 -4.56 -5.80 -11.69
C PHE A 43 -4.52 -4.29 -12.02
N PHE A 44 -3.35 -3.72 -12.31
CA PHE A 44 -3.15 -2.35 -12.78
C PHE A 44 -2.51 -2.32 -14.18
N PRO A 45 -3.30 -2.34 -15.25
CA PRO A 45 -2.75 -2.40 -16.61
C PRO A 45 -2.19 -1.04 -17.03
N LYS A 46 -1.12 -1.05 -17.82
CA LYS A 46 -0.37 0.13 -18.29
C LYS A 46 -1.17 1.06 -19.22
N ASP A 47 -2.17 0.53 -19.93
CA ASP A 47 -2.88 1.25 -21.01
C ASP A 47 -4.39 1.45 -20.74
N GLU A 48 -4.79 1.48 -19.46
CA GLU A 48 -6.18 1.72 -19.10
C GLU A 48 -6.56 3.20 -19.05
N THR A 49 -7.85 3.47 -19.20
CA THR A 49 -8.38 4.83 -19.01
C THR A 49 -8.24 5.27 -17.55
N GLN A 50 -8.12 6.58 -17.32
CA GLN A 50 -8.05 7.13 -15.96
C GLN A 50 -9.26 6.75 -15.10
N ALA A 51 -10.45 6.61 -15.72
CA ALA A 51 -11.65 6.19 -14.99
C ALA A 51 -11.54 4.76 -14.46
N VAL A 52 -10.95 3.83 -15.24
CA VAL A 52 -10.70 2.46 -14.79
C VAL A 52 -9.63 2.44 -13.69
N ILE A 53 -8.54 3.19 -13.87
CA ILE A 53 -7.48 3.33 -12.86
C ILE A 53 -8.06 3.84 -11.55
N ASP A 54 -8.93 4.85 -11.58
CA ASP A 54 -9.55 5.44 -10.40
C ASP A 54 -10.40 4.44 -9.61
N VAL A 55 -11.18 3.62 -10.30
CA VAL A 55 -12.00 2.57 -9.67
C VAL A 55 -11.11 1.49 -9.06
N ARG A 56 -10.09 1.02 -9.79
CA ARG A 56 -9.17 -0.02 -9.31
C ARG A 56 -8.33 0.47 -8.12
N ALA A 57 -7.78 1.68 -8.20
CA ALA A 57 -7.05 2.34 -7.11
C ALA A 57 -7.90 2.44 -5.84
N LYS A 58 -9.15 2.93 -5.96
CA LYS A 58 -10.04 3.06 -4.81
C LYS A 58 -10.41 1.69 -4.21
N SER A 59 -10.68 0.71 -5.06
CA SER A 59 -11.00 -0.66 -4.62
C SER A 59 -9.83 -1.29 -3.88
N LEU A 60 -8.61 -1.21 -4.43
CA LEU A 60 -7.41 -1.73 -3.79
C LEU A 60 -7.12 -0.99 -2.48
N ALA A 61 -7.22 0.34 -2.45
CA ALA A 61 -7.00 1.13 -1.24
C ALA A 61 -7.93 0.74 -0.08
N LEU A 62 -9.21 0.47 -0.38
CA LEU A 62 -10.20 0.01 0.59
C LEU A 62 -9.86 -1.39 1.14
N GLN A 63 -9.41 -2.29 0.27
CA GLN A 63 -8.99 -3.64 0.66
C GLN A 63 -7.73 -3.60 1.53
N MET A 64 -6.76 -2.76 1.16
CA MET A 64 -5.55 -2.53 1.94
C MET A 64 -5.87 -1.93 3.33
N ASP A 65 -6.73 -0.89 3.42
CA ASP A 65 -7.21 -0.35 4.72
C ASP A 65 -7.80 -1.45 5.61
N LYS A 66 -8.61 -2.33 5.02
CA LYS A 66 -9.21 -3.46 5.75
C LYS A 66 -8.14 -4.42 6.26
N ILE A 67 -7.18 -4.82 5.43
CA ILE A 67 -6.08 -5.70 5.84
C ILE A 67 -5.24 -5.05 6.93
N PHE A 68 -4.87 -3.79 6.76
CA PHE A 68 -4.03 -3.06 7.71
C PHE A 68 -4.66 -3.02 9.09
N ARG A 69 -5.94 -2.66 9.18
CA ARG A 69 -6.60 -2.51 10.48
C ARG A 69 -7.10 -3.82 11.07
N MET A 70 -7.81 -4.63 10.28
CA MET A 70 -8.48 -5.81 10.81
C MET A 70 -7.56 -7.01 10.95
N ILE A 71 -6.57 -7.15 10.06
CA ILE A 71 -5.68 -8.33 10.04
C ILE A 71 -4.33 -8.00 10.67
N ARG A 72 -3.81 -6.78 10.47
CA ARG A 72 -2.51 -6.35 11.00
C ARG A 72 -2.61 -5.47 12.25
N GLY A 73 -3.82 -5.17 12.73
CA GLY A 73 -4.05 -4.41 13.96
C GLY A 73 -3.57 -2.96 13.90
N ALA A 74 -3.40 -2.40 12.69
CA ALA A 74 -2.98 -1.02 12.55
C ALA A 74 -4.07 -0.06 13.03
N SER A 75 -3.66 1.03 13.65
CA SER A 75 -4.54 2.16 13.96
C SER A 75 -4.24 3.34 13.03
N TYR A 76 -5.14 4.30 12.90
CA TYR A 76 -4.80 5.53 12.18
C TYR A 76 -3.87 6.40 13.02
N GLN A 77 -2.99 7.16 12.37
CA GLN A 77 -2.25 8.23 13.05
C GLN A 77 -3.19 9.32 13.57
N GLU A 78 -2.69 10.15 14.49
CA GLU A 78 -3.45 11.29 15.02
C GLU A 78 -3.93 12.22 13.89
N GLY A 79 -5.19 12.65 13.96
CA GLY A 79 -5.81 13.49 12.94
C GLY A 79 -6.12 12.78 11.61
N VAL A 80 -5.77 11.50 11.45
CA VAL A 80 -6.07 10.73 10.24
C VAL A 80 -7.40 10.00 10.40
N SER A 81 -8.37 10.35 9.56
CA SER A 81 -9.60 9.58 9.42
C SER A 81 -9.46 8.47 8.37
N ARG A 82 -10.37 7.49 8.39
CA ARG A 82 -10.46 6.47 7.34
C ARG A 82 -10.53 7.07 5.94
N VAL A 83 -11.34 8.12 5.77
CA VAL A 83 -11.50 8.80 4.49
C VAL A 83 -10.16 9.37 4.03
N ILE A 84 -9.44 10.06 4.92
CA ILE A 84 -8.13 10.63 4.61
C ILE A 84 -7.14 9.52 4.24
N ALA A 85 -7.06 8.45 5.03
CA ALA A 85 -6.12 7.36 4.79
C ALA A 85 -6.38 6.65 3.45
N VAL A 86 -7.63 6.27 3.18
CA VAL A 86 -8.02 5.61 1.92
C VAL A 86 -7.81 6.54 0.73
N THR A 87 -8.17 7.82 0.83
CA THR A 87 -7.93 8.78 -0.25
C THR A 87 -6.45 8.90 -0.56
N LYS A 88 -5.57 8.97 0.44
CA LYS A 88 -4.12 9.09 0.19
C LYS A 88 -3.49 7.83 -0.40
N ILE A 89 -3.94 6.65 0.00
CA ILE A 89 -3.55 5.40 -0.66
C ILE A 89 -4.09 5.36 -2.10
N THR A 90 -5.32 5.81 -2.31
CA THR A 90 -5.91 5.87 -3.66
C THR A 90 -5.11 6.82 -4.55
N ASP A 91 -4.74 8.00 -4.06
CA ASP A 91 -3.99 9.01 -4.81
C ASP A 91 -2.65 8.45 -5.31
N ILE A 92 -1.90 7.72 -4.46
CA ILE A 92 -0.62 7.12 -4.87
C ILE A 92 -0.82 5.97 -5.88
N LEU A 93 -1.85 5.15 -5.68
CA LEU A 93 -2.18 4.03 -6.60
C LEU A 93 -2.62 4.49 -7.99
N LYS A 94 -3.06 5.74 -8.15
CA LYS A 94 -3.40 6.30 -9.47
C LYS A 94 -2.16 6.68 -10.29
N VAL A 95 -1.02 6.90 -9.63
CA VAL A 95 0.20 7.34 -10.31
C VAL A 95 1.02 6.12 -10.70
N GLN A 96 0.80 5.66 -11.92
CA GLN A 96 1.37 4.43 -12.48
C GLN A 96 2.89 4.26 -12.33
N GLU A 97 3.63 5.38 -12.34
CA GLU A 97 5.09 5.43 -12.26
C GLU A 97 5.64 5.43 -10.83
N GLN A 98 4.77 5.59 -9.82
CA GLN A 98 5.19 5.47 -8.42
C GLN A 98 5.59 4.04 -8.10
N LEU A 99 6.51 3.90 -7.16
CA LEU A 99 6.96 2.60 -6.69
C LEU A 99 6.08 2.10 -5.55
N VAL A 100 6.08 0.79 -5.34
CA VAL A 100 5.46 0.20 -4.15
C VAL A 100 6.11 0.73 -2.86
N ALA A 101 7.40 1.11 -2.89
CA ALA A 101 8.04 1.77 -1.76
C ALA A 101 7.39 3.12 -1.41
N ASP A 102 6.96 3.89 -2.41
CA ASP A 102 6.27 5.18 -2.20
C ASP A 102 4.88 4.97 -1.60
N LEU A 103 4.20 3.89 -2.01
CA LEU A 103 2.95 3.45 -1.39
C LEU A 103 3.16 3.09 0.09
N ALA A 104 4.27 2.42 0.44
CA ALA A 104 4.58 2.11 1.83
C ALA A 104 4.94 3.34 2.65
N ASP A 105 5.75 4.26 2.13
CA ASP A 105 6.03 5.56 2.74
C ASP A 105 4.71 6.30 3.03
N LYS A 106 3.79 6.31 2.06
CA LYS A 106 2.50 6.98 2.24
C LYS A 106 1.57 6.29 3.22
N THR A 107 1.71 4.99 3.38
CA THR A 107 0.95 4.21 4.35
C THR A 107 1.51 4.42 5.76
N ASP A 108 2.82 4.47 5.92
CA ASP A 108 3.52 4.75 7.18
C ASP A 108 3.04 6.09 7.77
N ASP A 109 2.92 7.13 6.94
CA ASP A 109 2.36 8.45 7.29
C ASP A 109 0.90 8.44 7.80
N LYS A 110 0.16 7.33 7.64
CA LYS A 110 -1.30 7.30 7.84
C LYS A 110 -1.73 6.28 8.88
N TYR A 111 -0.92 5.25 9.09
CA TYR A 111 -1.22 4.15 10.00
C TYR A 111 -0.08 3.97 11.00
N LEU A 112 -0.43 3.62 12.23
CA LEU A 112 0.48 3.10 13.24
C LEU A 112 0.39 1.58 13.20
N PHE A 113 1.46 0.91 12.79
CA PHE A 113 1.49 -0.55 12.72
C PHE A 113 1.97 -1.14 14.05
N PHE A 114 1.24 -2.14 14.59
CA PHE A 114 1.40 -2.70 15.94
C PHE A 114 2.86 -2.79 16.42
N ARG A 115 3.16 -2.29 17.64
CA ARG A 115 4.49 -2.10 18.28
C ARG A 115 5.38 -0.95 17.76
N GLU A 116 4.85 0.05 17.10
CA GLU A 116 5.56 1.33 16.94
C GLU A 116 5.26 2.15 18.20
N GLY A 117 6.19 2.15 19.17
CA GLY A 117 6.08 2.95 20.40
C GLY A 117 5.76 2.19 21.70
N GLU A 118 5.67 0.86 21.69
CA GLU A 118 5.65 0.06 22.93
C GLU A 118 7.08 -0.34 23.30
N LEU A 119 7.66 0.37 24.26
CA LEU A 119 8.76 -0.09 25.12
C LEU A 119 8.16 -0.81 26.34
#